data_AF-A0A534AY61-F1
#
_entry.id   AF-A0A534AY61-F1
#
_cell.length_a   1.000
_cell.length_b   1.000
_cell.length_c   1.000
_cell.angle_alpha   90.00
_cell.angle_beta   90.00
_cell.angle_gamma   90.00
#
_symmetry.space_group_name_H-M   'P 1'
#
loop_
_entity.id
_entity.type
_entity.pdbx_description
1 polymer ?
#
loop_
_entity_poly.entity_id
_entity_poly.type
_entity_poly.pdbx_seq_one_letter_code
_entity_poly.pdbx_strand_id
1 'polypeptide(L)'
;MPTAAETTNLALFCDFENIALGVRDARYAQFDINRVLERLLLKGSIVVKKAYCDWDRYKEFKAGMHQAGFELIEIPHVKMSGKNSADIRMVVDALDLCYTKTHVDTFVIISGDSDFSPLVSKLRENNKGVIGVGVKNSTSDLLIASCDEFIYYDDLVREQPKGRRSPRRKAPAADTAPAPVDSAPAPAVAQAKDGEQKDEDKKQEAFDLVLATIDALLAERGAEDKIWGSMVKQTLKRRRPGFNESYYGFRSFNKLLEEAAERRLIALERDDKSGGYVIRSPV
;
A
#
# COMPACT_ATOMS: atom_id res chain seq x y z
N MET A 1 26.34 -9.48 13.53
CA MET A 1 25.85 -8.22 12.94
C MET A 1 24.35 -8.37 12.79
N PRO A 2 23.51 -7.51 13.39
CA PRO A 2 22.06 -7.70 13.32
C PRO A 2 21.61 -7.45 11.88
N THR A 3 21.08 -8.49 11.23
CA THR A 3 20.35 -8.38 9.97
C THR A 3 18.97 -7.82 10.28
N ALA A 4 18.91 -6.50 10.49
CA ALA A 4 17.67 -5.79 10.23
C ALA A 4 17.42 -5.92 8.72
N ALA A 5 16.26 -6.42 8.31
CA ALA A 5 15.85 -6.30 6.92
C ALA A 5 15.91 -4.80 6.56
N GLU A 6 16.94 -4.39 5.82
CA GLU A 6 17.16 -2.98 5.48
C GLU A 6 15.93 -2.52 4.70
N THR A 7 15.16 -1.66 5.33
CA THR A 7 13.93 -1.14 4.74
C THR A 7 14.33 -0.04 3.78
N THR A 8 14.14 -0.28 2.49
CA THR A 8 14.43 0.69 1.43
C THR A 8 13.62 1.96 1.62
N ASN A 9 14.27 3.12 1.59
CA ASN A 9 13.61 4.42 1.66
C ASN A 9 13.27 4.93 0.24
N LEU A 10 12.01 5.28 0.04
CA LEU A 10 11.45 5.71 -1.24
C LEU A 10 11.18 7.22 -1.23
N ALA A 11 11.56 7.90 -2.31
CA ALA A 11 11.16 9.29 -2.58
C ALA A 11 10.28 9.34 -3.83
N LEU A 12 9.06 9.85 -3.68
CA LEU A 12 8.06 9.91 -4.75
C LEU A 12 8.01 11.30 -5.36
N PHE A 13 8.14 11.34 -6.69
CA PHE A 13 8.01 12.53 -7.52
C PHE A 13 6.90 12.28 -8.53
N CYS A 14 5.80 13.01 -8.37
CA CYS A 14 4.60 12.85 -9.16
C CYS A 14 4.40 14.01 -10.11
N ASP A 15 4.45 13.72 -11.39
CA ASP A 15 4.01 14.62 -12.44
C ASP A 15 2.51 14.42 -12.64
N PHE A 16 1.74 15.24 -11.94
CA PHE A 16 0.31 15.04 -11.87
C PHE A 16 -0.38 15.33 -13.19
N GLU A 17 0.14 16.28 -13.98
CA GLU A 17 -0.47 16.64 -15.25
C GLU A 17 -0.39 15.49 -16.25
N ASN A 18 0.78 14.84 -16.38
CA ASN A 18 0.93 13.71 -17.28
C ASN A 18 0.06 12.51 -16.85
N ILE A 19 -0.06 12.25 -15.54
CA ILE A 19 -0.94 11.18 -15.04
C ILE A 19 -2.41 11.51 -15.25
N ALA A 20 -2.84 12.74 -14.95
CA ALA A 20 -4.23 13.16 -15.13
C ALA A 20 -4.66 13.12 -16.60
N LEU A 21 -3.77 13.49 -17.52
CA LEU A 21 -4.00 13.35 -18.97
C LEU A 21 -4.12 11.87 -19.36
N GLY A 22 -3.18 11.02 -18.95
CA GLY A 22 -3.22 9.58 -19.27
C GLY A 22 -4.47 8.87 -18.74
N VAL A 23 -4.95 9.22 -17.55
CA VAL A 23 -6.17 8.67 -16.94
C VAL A 23 -7.43 9.12 -17.70
N ARG A 24 -7.49 10.40 -18.12
CA ARG A 24 -8.60 10.93 -18.93
C ARG A 24 -8.68 10.25 -20.28
N ASP A 25 -7.54 10.07 -20.96
CA ASP A 25 -7.47 9.42 -22.27
C ASP A 25 -7.84 7.93 -22.19
N ALA A 26 -7.47 7.26 -21.09
CA ALA A 26 -7.82 5.87 -20.83
C ALA A 26 -9.26 5.65 -20.30
N ARG A 27 -10.07 6.71 -20.14
CA ARG A 27 -11.47 6.69 -19.64
C ARG A 27 -11.65 6.04 -18.26
N TYR A 28 -10.69 6.19 -17.35
CA TYR A 28 -10.89 5.76 -15.96
C TYR A 28 -11.74 6.78 -15.19
N ALA A 29 -12.61 6.29 -14.30
CA ALA A 29 -13.61 7.13 -13.61
C ALA A 29 -12.98 8.17 -12.67
N GLN A 30 -11.85 7.85 -12.03
CA GLN A 30 -11.06 8.79 -11.23
C GLN A 30 -9.68 8.20 -10.93
N PHE A 31 -8.62 9.02 -11.03
CA PHE A 31 -7.29 8.63 -10.56
C PHE A 31 -7.27 8.52 -9.03
N ASP A 32 -6.89 7.35 -8.52
CA ASP A 32 -6.68 7.08 -7.10
C ASP A 32 -5.20 6.81 -6.81
N ILE A 33 -4.53 7.80 -6.24
CA ILE A 33 -3.12 7.74 -5.85
C ILE A 33 -2.86 6.72 -4.74
N ASN A 34 -3.87 6.37 -3.92
CA ASN A 34 -3.69 5.43 -2.82
C ASN A 34 -3.31 4.04 -3.32
N ARG A 35 -3.77 3.66 -4.53
CA ARG A 35 -3.38 2.39 -5.16
C ARG A 35 -1.88 2.31 -5.42
N VAL A 36 -1.32 3.40 -5.93
CA VAL A 36 0.13 3.53 -6.15
C VAL A 36 0.86 3.47 -4.82
N LEU A 37 0.40 4.21 -3.82
CA LEU A 37 1.00 4.20 -2.49
C LEU A 37 0.97 2.80 -1.85
N GLU A 38 -0.14 2.09 -1.91
CA GLU A 38 -0.25 0.75 -1.34
C GLU A 38 0.75 -0.23 -1.95
N ARG A 39 0.94 -0.20 -3.27
CA ARG A 39 1.94 -1.01 -3.96
C ARG A 39 3.36 -0.64 -3.53
N LEU A 40 3.66 0.66 -3.47
CA LEU A 40 4.99 1.14 -3.08
C LEU A 40 5.34 0.84 -1.61
N LEU A 41 4.34 0.84 -0.72
CA LEU A 41 4.53 0.51 0.71
C LEU A 41 4.92 -0.96 0.95
N LEU A 42 4.69 -1.86 -0.02
CA LEU A 42 5.20 -3.23 0.02
C LEU A 42 6.71 -3.28 -0.24
N LYS A 43 7.22 -2.34 -1.06
CA LYS A 43 8.63 -2.26 -1.45
C LYS A 43 9.50 -1.54 -0.43
N GLY A 44 8.98 -0.48 0.19
CA GLY A 44 9.80 0.37 1.03
C GLY A 44 9.02 1.34 1.92
N SER A 45 9.78 2.09 2.72
CA SER A 45 9.25 3.20 3.51
C SER A 45 9.26 4.46 2.68
N ILE A 46 8.12 5.13 2.54
CA ILE A 46 8.05 6.39 1.78
C ILE A 46 8.46 7.55 2.69
N VAL A 47 9.57 8.21 2.35
CA VAL A 47 10.14 9.31 3.15
C VAL A 47 9.87 10.70 2.55
N VAL A 48 9.67 10.78 1.23
CA VAL A 48 9.34 12.02 0.52
C VAL A 48 8.21 11.76 -0.46
N LYS A 49 7.26 12.71 -0.54
CA LYS A 49 6.17 12.71 -1.52
C LYS A 49 5.96 14.12 -2.04
N LYS A 50 6.30 14.36 -3.31
CA LYS A 50 6.08 15.65 -3.98
C LYS A 50 5.23 15.46 -5.22
N ALA A 51 4.30 16.37 -5.45
CA ALA A 51 3.46 16.39 -6.64
C ALA A 51 3.51 17.76 -7.32
N TYR A 52 3.80 17.75 -8.61
CA TYR A 52 4.01 18.95 -9.44
C TYR A 52 2.82 19.10 -10.37
N CYS A 53 2.14 20.25 -10.30
CA CYS A 53 0.94 20.52 -11.08
C CYS A 53 0.59 22.02 -11.09
N ASP A 54 -0.16 22.45 -12.09
CA ASP A 54 -1.02 23.63 -11.99
C ASP A 54 -2.28 23.26 -11.19
N TRP A 55 -2.27 23.43 -9.87
CA TRP A 55 -3.39 23.00 -9.02
C TRP A 55 -4.61 23.90 -9.18
N ASP A 56 -4.45 25.08 -9.77
CA ASP A 56 -5.58 25.91 -10.16
C ASP A 56 -6.41 25.25 -11.27
N ARG A 57 -5.78 24.49 -12.17
CA ARG A 57 -6.46 23.70 -13.20
C ARG A 57 -7.00 22.36 -12.69
N TYR A 58 -6.39 21.79 -11.65
CA TYR A 58 -6.73 20.46 -11.10
C TYR A 58 -7.21 20.50 -9.64
N LYS A 59 -8.02 21.51 -9.30
CA LYS A 59 -8.54 21.74 -7.93
C LYS A 59 -9.23 20.53 -7.31
N GLU A 60 -9.93 19.75 -8.13
CA GLU A 60 -10.68 18.56 -7.71
C GLU A 60 -9.79 17.46 -7.11
N PHE A 61 -8.51 17.39 -7.53
CA PHE A 61 -7.56 16.38 -7.05
C PHE A 61 -6.69 16.87 -5.88
N LYS A 62 -6.66 18.19 -5.65
CA LYS A 62 -5.83 18.83 -4.61
C LYS A 62 -6.08 18.23 -3.22
N ALA A 63 -7.37 18.06 -2.87
CA ALA A 63 -7.76 17.51 -1.57
C ALA A 63 -7.27 16.06 -1.38
N GLY A 64 -7.46 15.20 -2.39
CA GLY A 64 -7.03 13.80 -2.32
C GLY A 64 -5.51 13.66 -2.21
N MET A 65 -4.75 14.44 -2.98
CA MET A 65 -3.29 14.44 -2.92
C MET A 65 -2.76 14.97 -1.58
N HIS A 66 -3.36 16.02 -1.04
CA HIS A 66 -3.02 16.53 0.29
C HIS A 66 -3.32 15.50 1.39
N GLN A 67 -4.49 14.85 1.34
CA GLN A 67 -4.85 13.78 2.29
C GLN A 67 -3.90 12.58 2.21
N ALA A 68 -3.38 12.27 1.03
CA ALA A 68 -2.35 11.24 0.82
C ALA A 68 -0.95 11.64 1.31
N GLY A 69 -0.79 12.89 1.79
CA GLY A 69 0.45 13.41 2.37
C GLY A 69 1.48 13.88 1.34
N PHE A 70 1.05 14.29 0.14
CA PHE A 70 1.94 14.91 -0.84
C PHE A 70 2.15 16.40 -0.52
N GLU A 71 3.40 16.85 -0.64
CA GLU A 71 3.72 18.26 -0.81
C GLU A 71 3.28 18.69 -2.21
N LEU A 72 2.37 19.67 -2.27
CA LEU A 72 1.78 20.14 -3.52
C LEU A 72 2.58 21.34 -4.03
N ILE A 73 3.39 21.11 -5.06
CA ILE A 73 4.20 22.13 -5.72
C ILE A 73 3.38 22.76 -6.83
N GLU A 74 3.08 24.06 -6.69
CA GLU A 74 2.33 24.85 -7.66
C GLU A 74 3.22 25.28 -8.82
N ILE A 75 2.83 24.94 -10.05
CA ILE A 75 3.51 25.33 -11.29
C ILE A 75 2.50 26.06 -12.19
N PRO A 76 2.34 27.39 -12.05
CA PRO A 76 1.35 28.13 -12.81
C PRO A 76 1.71 28.22 -14.30
N HIS A 77 0.75 27.95 -15.19
CA HIS A 77 0.92 28.14 -16.63
C HIS A 77 0.84 29.62 -17.03
N VAL A 78 1.93 30.37 -16.84
CA VAL A 78 1.95 31.82 -17.12
C VAL A 78 2.04 32.20 -18.61
N LYS A 79 2.48 31.31 -19.51
CA LYS A 79 2.47 31.50 -20.99
C LYS A 79 2.38 30.15 -21.73
N MET A 80 2.13 30.20 -23.05
CA MET A 80 1.91 29.09 -24.01
C MET A 80 2.92 27.90 -23.97
N SER A 81 4.00 28.01 -23.20
CA SER A 81 5.09 27.03 -23.04
C SER A 81 5.27 26.57 -21.58
N GLY A 82 4.18 26.47 -20.80
CA GLY A 82 4.23 26.11 -19.38
C GLY A 82 4.55 24.64 -19.07
N LYS A 83 4.40 23.72 -20.04
CA LYS A 83 4.54 22.27 -19.83
C LYS A 83 5.91 21.87 -19.27
N ASN A 84 7.00 22.33 -19.90
CA ASN A 84 8.36 21.97 -19.46
C ASN A 84 8.74 22.53 -18.07
N SER A 85 7.96 23.45 -17.50
CA SER A 85 8.32 24.06 -16.19
C SER A 85 8.15 23.07 -15.05
N ALA A 86 7.12 22.22 -15.11
CA ALA A 86 6.88 21.19 -14.11
C ALA A 86 7.99 20.14 -14.16
N ASP A 87 8.30 19.65 -15.37
CA ASP A 87 9.33 18.64 -15.60
C ASP A 87 10.70 19.10 -15.12
N ILE A 88 11.13 20.30 -15.54
CA ILE A 88 12.41 20.88 -15.12
C ILE A 88 12.46 21.02 -13.60
N ARG A 89 11.39 21.53 -12.98
CA ARG A 89 11.35 21.70 -11.53
C ARG A 89 11.44 20.37 -10.80
N MET A 90 10.75 19.34 -11.29
CA MET A 90 10.80 18.00 -10.73
C MET A 90 12.20 17.38 -10.85
N VAL A 91 12.87 17.52 -12.01
CA VAL A 91 14.25 17.06 -12.21
C VAL A 91 15.21 17.73 -11.22
N VAL A 92 15.13 19.05 -11.07
CA VAL A 92 15.99 19.81 -10.16
C VAL A 92 15.80 19.35 -8.71
N ASP A 93 14.56 19.27 -8.25
CA ASP A 93 14.25 18.83 -6.88
C ASP A 93 14.69 17.37 -6.62
N ALA A 94 14.54 16.48 -7.60
CA ALA A 94 14.94 15.08 -7.47
C ALA A 94 16.46 14.92 -7.38
N LEU A 95 17.22 15.65 -8.21
CA LEU A 95 18.68 15.64 -8.14
C LEU A 95 19.20 16.29 -6.85
N ASP A 96 18.61 17.41 -6.41
CA ASP A 96 18.96 18.01 -5.12
C ASP A 96 18.73 17.03 -3.97
N LEU A 97 17.59 16.31 -3.96
CA LEU A 97 17.33 15.29 -2.95
C LEU A 97 18.33 14.13 -3.02
N CYS A 98 18.69 13.69 -4.24
CA CYS A 98 19.67 12.62 -4.46
C CYS A 98 21.03 12.96 -3.83
N TYR A 99 21.48 14.21 -3.95
CA TYR A 99 22.77 14.65 -3.40
C TYR A 99 22.72 15.03 -1.92
N THR A 100 21.61 15.59 -1.44
CA THR A 100 21.50 16.10 -0.06
C THR A 100 21.03 15.05 0.94
N LYS A 101 20.27 14.03 0.49
CA LYS A 101 19.67 13.00 1.36
C LYS A 101 20.16 11.61 0.96
N THR A 102 21.36 11.26 1.42
CA THR A 102 22.02 9.97 1.11
C THR A 102 21.22 8.74 1.52
N HIS A 103 20.38 8.84 2.56
CA HIS A 103 19.52 7.76 3.06
C HIS A 103 18.33 7.41 2.16
N VAL A 104 18.07 8.16 1.08
CA VAL A 104 17.06 7.81 0.07
C VAL A 104 17.66 6.80 -0.88
N ASP A 105 17.12 5.58 -0.92
CA ASP A 105 17.69 4.47 -1.70
C ASP A 105 17.07 4.36 -3.08
N THR A 106 15.79 4.71 -3.20
CA THR A 106 15.00 4.52 -4.43
C THR A 106 14.13 5.74 -4.72
N PHE A 107 14.13 6.15 -5.98
CA PHE A 107 13.32 7.24 -6.50
C PHE A 107 12.17 6.66 -7.30
N VAL A 108 10.96 7.13 -7.03
CA VAL A 108 9.75 6.74 -7.74
C VAL A 108 9.32 7.90 -8.61
N ILE A 109 9.38 7.72 -9.93
CA ILE A 109 8.96 8.70 -10.93
C ILE A 109 7.56 8.32 -11.40
N ILE A 110 6.55 9.08 -10.98
CA ILE A 110 5.17 8.86 -11.37
C ILE A 110 4.87 9.77 -12.57
N SER A 111 5.23 9.28 -13.76
CA SER A 111 4.97 9.91 -15.07
C SER A 111 5.07 8.86 -16.18
N GLY A 112 4.47 9.15 -17.33
CA GLY A 112 4.62 8.38 -18.57
C GLY A 112 5.62 9.00 -19.57
N ASP A 113 6.15 10.19 -19.28
CA ASP A 113 6.93 10.97 -20.23
C ASP A 113 8.40 10.51 -20.35
N SER A 114 8.86 10.30 -21.59
CA SER A 114 10.25 9.97 -21.89
C SER A 114 11.25 11.07 -21.56
N ASP A 115 10.81 12.32 -21.40
CA ASP A 115 11.68 13.45 -21.06
C ASP A 115 12.35 13.29 -19.68
N PHE A 116 11.87 12.36 -18.84
CA PHE A 116 12.52 11.98 -17.57
C PHE A 116 13.65 10.95 -17.71
N SER A 117 13.86 10.35 -18.88
CA SER A 117 14.91 9.34 -19.08
C SER A 117 16.34 9.81 -18.69
N PRO A 118 16.73 11.09 -18.94
CA PRO A 118 18.00 11.63 -18.44
C PRO A 118 18.06 11.71 -16.92
N LEU A 119 16.96 12.06 -16.24
CA LEU A 119 16.88 12.01 -14.77
C LEU A 119 17.10 10.59 -14.26
N VAL A 120 16.41 9.61 -14.85
CA VAL A 120 16.55 8.19 -14.49
C VAL A 120 18.00 7.74 -14.62
N SER A 121 18.64 8.07 -15.75
CA SER A 121 20.03 7.74 -16.01
C SER A 121 20.96 8.35 -14.95
N LYS A 122 20.72 9.61 -14.58
CA LYS A 122 21.54 10.30 -13.57
C LYS A 122 21.34 9.74 -12.16
N LEU A 123 20.11 9.36 -11.78
CA LEU A 123 19.84 8.71 -10.51
C LEU A 123 20.55 7.36 -10.41
N ARG A 124 20.52 6.56 -11.49
CA ARG A 124 21.23 5.28 -11.56
C ARG A 124 22.75 5.44 -11.52
N GLU A 125 23.29 6.47 -12.18
CA GLU A 125 24.72 6.85 -12.06
C GLU A 125 25.12 7.12 -10.60
N ASN A 126 24.20 7.62 -9.77
CA ASN A 126 24.39 7.85 -8.33
C ASN A 126 23.99 6.64 -7.45
N ASN A 127 23.92 5.44 -8.03
CA ASN A 127 23.58 4.19 -7.35
C ASN A 127 22.24 4.25 -6.60
N LYS A 128 21.25 4.92 -7.20
CA LYS A 128 19.86 4.93 -6.72
C LYS A 128 19.01 3.99 -7.57
N GLY A 129 18.13 3.24 -6.94
CA GLY A 129 17.10 2.49 -7.65
C GLY A 129 16.05 3.45 -8.21
N VAL A 130 15.47 3.12 -9.37
CA VAL A 130 14.43 3.93 -10.00
C VAL A 130 13.22 3.08 -10.38
N ILE A 131 12.07 3.43 -9.81
CA ILE A 131 10.77 2.82 -10.13
C ILE A 131 9.97 3.81 -10.94
N GLY A 132 9.59 3.45 -12.16
CA GLY A 132 8.63 4.20 -12.96
C GLY A 132 7.20 3.80 -12.63
N VAL A 133 6.28 4.76 -12.62
CA VAL A 133 4.83 4.50 -12.49
C VAL A 133 4.08 5.33 -13.52
N GLY A 134 3.28 4.67 -14.36
CA GLY A 134 2.52 5.35 -15.41
C GLY A 134 1.34 4.55 -15.94
N VAL A 135 0.53 5.17 -16.79
CA VAL A 135 -0.61 4.52 -17.46
C VAL A 135 -0.12 3.85 -18.74
N LYS A 136 -0.47 2.58 -18.96
CA LYS A 136 0.11 1.74 -20.00
C LYS A 136 0.05 2.33 -21.41
N ASN A 137 -1.05 3.00 -21.75
CA ASN A 137 -1.25 3.58 -23.07
C ASN A 137 -0.65 5.00 -23.25
N SER A 138 -0.15 5.61 -22.18
CA SER A 138 0.41 6.97 -22.21
C SER A 138 1.87 7.00 -21.72
N THR A 139 2.51 5.84 -21.59
CA THR A 139 3.90 5.71 -21.17
C THR A 139 4.78 5.37 -22.37
N SER A 140 5.91 6.06 -22.49
CA SER A 140 6.93 5.76 -23.51
C SER A 140 7.78 4.54 -23.16
N ASP A 141 8.04 3.67 -24.15
CA ASP A 141 8.95 2.51 -24.03
C ASP A 141 10.36 2.94 -23.60
N LEU A 142 10.79 4.15 -23.97
CA LEU A 142 12.09 4.70 -23.58
C LEU A 142 12.20 4.89 -22.06
N LEU A 143 11.14 5.40 -21.43
CA LEU A 143 11.10 5.59 -19.98
C LEU A 143 11.12 4.23 -19.28
N ILE A 144 10.30 3.30 -19.76
CA ILE A 144 10.20 1.93 -19.22
C ILE A 144 11.56 1.25 -19.25
N ALA A 145 12.27 1.31 -20.39
CA ALA A 145 13.58 0.69 -20.55
C ALA A 145 14.68 1.37 -19.70
N SER A 146 14.48 2.61 -19.29
CA SER A 146 15.45 3.36 -18.49
C SER A 146 15.36 3.02 -16.99
N CYS A 147 14.16 2.72 -16.50
CA CYS A 147 13.89 2.39 -15.10
C CYS A 147 14.38 0.98 -14.72
N ASP A 148 14.66 0.76 -13.44
CA ASP A 148 14.99 -0.59 -12.92
C ASP A 148 13.72 -1.44 -12.77
N GLU A 149 12.59 -0.80 -12.46
CA GLU A 149 11.27 -1.41 -12.42
C GLU A 149 10.22 -0.44 -12.96
N PHE A 150 9.17 -0.94 -13.59
CA PHE A 150 8.02 -0.14 -14.03
C PHE A 150 6.69 -0.74 -13.56
N ILE A 151 5.86 0.07 -12.90
CA ILE A 151 4.54 -0.30 -12.40
C ILE A 151 3.48 0.39 -13.25
N TYR A 152 2.62 -0.40 -13.91
CA TYR A 152 1.49 0.14 -14.65
C TYR A 152 0.31 0.42 -13.72
N TYR A 153 -0.22 1.65 -13.79
CA TYR A 153 -1.40 2.03 -13.03
C TYR A 153 -2.61 1.15 -13.34
N ASP A 154 -2.77 0.75 -14.61
CA ASP A 154 -3.84 -0.12 -15.10
C ASP A 154 -3.91 -1.45 -14.35
N ASP A 155 -2.75 -2.03 -14.01
CA ASP A 155 -2.67 -3.32 -13.32
C ASP A 155 -3.13 -3.18 -11.86
N LEU A 156 -2.77 -2.07 -11.20
CA LEU A 156 -3.22 -1.76 -9.84
C LEU A 156 -4.74 -1.55 -9.72
N VAL A 157 -5.37 -1.07 -10.80
CA VAL A 157 -6.83 -0.93 -10.88
C VAL A 157 -7.50 -2.28 -11.11
N ARG A 158 -6.86 -3.18 -11.88
CA ARG A 158 -7.39 -4.52 -12.23
C ARG A 158 -7.24 -5.55 -11.11
N GLU A 159 -6.18 -5.48 -10.31
CA GLU A 159 -5.81 -6.47 -9.28
C GLU A 159 -6.73 -6.56 -8.06
N GLN A 160 -7.96 -6.06 -8.11
CA GLN A 160 -8.88 -6.33 -7.00
C GLN A 160 -9.19 -7.83 -6.89
N PRO A 161 -8.91 -8.48 -5.73
CA PRO A 161 -9.56 -9.72 -5.42
C PRO A 161 -11.05 -9.39 -5.28
N LYS A 162 -11.88 -9.93 -6.18
CA LYS A 162 -13.32 -10.06 -5.94
C LYS A 162 -13.46 -10.70 -4.58
N GLY A 163 -13.90 -9.91 -3.58
CA GLY A 163 -13.99 -10.35 -2.20
C GLY A 163 -14.61 -11.74 -2.16
N ARG A 164 -13.83 -12.70 -1.65
CA ARG A 164 -14.26 -14.06 -1.40
C ARG A 164 -15.35 -13.96 -0.33
N ARG A 165 -16.59 -13.70 -0.77
CA ARG A 165 -17.78 -13.75 0.07
C ARG A 165 -17.84 -15.16 0.60
N SER A 166 -17.41 -15.34 1.85
CA SER A 166 -17.73 -16.54 2.60
C SER A 166 -19.24 -16.75 2.51
N PRO A 167 -19.74 -17.92 2.05
CA PRO A 167 -21.16 -18.16 1.95
C PRO A 167 -21.68 -18.29 3.37
N ARG A 168 -22.16 -17.17 3.92
CA ARG A 168 -22.89 -17.14 5.18
C ARG A 168 -24.13 -18.02 4.98
N ARG A 169 -24.04 -19.25 5.50
CA ARG A 169 -25.14 -20.23 5.56
C ARG A 169 -26.39 -19.51 6.06
N LYS A 170 -27.35 -19.29 5.16
CA LYS A 170 -28.73 -18.95 5.55
C LYS A 170 -29.33 -20.21 6.18
N ALA A 171 -29.47 -20.21 7.50
CA ALA A 171 -30.45 -21.04 8.16
C ALA A 171 -31.84 -20.37 8.02
N PRO A 172 -32.94 -21.14 7.94
CA PRO A 172 -34.23 -20.63 7.49
C PRO A 172 -34.96 -19.89 8.61
N ALA A 173 -35.67 -18.82 8.22
CA ALA A 173 -36.61 -18.08 9.04
C ALA A 173 -37.88 -18.92 9.26
N ALA A 174 -38.34 -19.00 10.50
CA ALA A 174 -39.70 -19.40 10.85
C ALA A 174 -40.35 -18.26 11.63
N ASP A 175 -41.56 -17.92 11.20
CA ASP A 175 -42.47 -16.90 11.71
C ASP A 175 -42.85 -17.06 13.19
N THR A 176 -42.96 -15.94 13.93
CA THR A 176 -44.22 -15.41 14.52
C THR A 176 -43.94 -14.35 15.60
N ALA A 177 -44.74 -13.26 15.59
CA ALA A 177 -44.78 -12.18 16.59
C ALA A 177 -45.88 -12.45 17.65
N PRO A 178 -46.18 -11.52 18.60
CA PRO A 178 -45.46 -11.15 19.82
C PRO A 178 -46.24 -11.43 21.13
N ALA A 179 -45.50 -11.49 22.27
CA ALA A 179 -45.78 -11.21 23.72
C ALA A 179 -47.23 -11.06 24.27
N PRO A 180 -47.55 -11.31 25.59
CA PRO A 180 -46.74 -10.86 26.76
C PRO A 180 -46.80 -11.64 28.12
N VAL A 181 -45.91 -11.22 29.04
CA VAL A 181 -45.85 -11.33 30.54
C VAL A 181 -45.88 -12.75 31.18
N ASP A 182 -45.03 -13.15 32.15
CA ASP A 182 -44.59 -12.46 33.38
C ASP A 182 -43.37 -13.19 34.03
N SER A 183 -42.65 -12.51 34.94
CA SER A 183 -41.66 -12.99 35.94
C SER A 183 -40.19 -13.31 35.55
N ALA A 184 -39.29 -12.48 36.09
CA ALA A 184 -37.82 -12.60 36.12
C ALA A 184 -37.34 -13.57 37.23
N PRO A 185 -36.03 -13.91 37.40
CA PRO A 185 -34.85 -13.42 36.69
C PRO A 185 -33.84 -14.50 36.23
N ALA A 186 -33.21 -14.29 35.06
CA ALA A 186 -31.83 -14.73 34.82
C ALA A 186 -31.21 -13.99 33.62
N PRO A 187 -30.40 -12.93 33.82
CA PRO A 187 -29.54 -12.41 32.77
C PRO A 187 -28.08 -12.54 33.20
N ALA A 188 -27.49 -13.72 33.03
CA ALA A 188 -26.04 -13.91 33.17
C ALA A 188 -25.40 -14.63 31.97
N VAL A 189 -26.18 -15.22 31.07
CA VAL A 189 -25.65 -16.07 29.99
C VAL A 189 -25.80 -15.46 28.59
N ALA A 190 -26.66 -14.45 28.43
CA ALA A 190 -26.89 -13.81 27.12
C ALA A 190 -25.86 -12.72 26.79
N GLN A 191 -25.30 -12.02 27.79
CA GLN A 191 -24.32 -10.95 27.55
C GLN A 191 -22.90 -11.48 27.28
N ALA A 192 -22.58 -12.70 27.71
CA ALA A 192 -21.28 -13.32 27.44
C ALA A 192 -21.11 -13.70 25.97
N LYS A 193 -22.18 -14.21 25.33
CA LYS A 193 -22.15 -14.65 23.93
C LYS A 193 -21.95 -13.51 22.93
N ASP A 194 -22.58 -12.35 23.16
CA ASP A 194 -22.42 -11.19 22.28
C ASP A 194 -21.03 -10.53 22.40
N GLY A 195 -20.41 -10.58 23.59
CA GLY A 195 -19.05 -10.12 23.82
C GLY A 195 -18.00 -11.04 23.18
N GLU A 196 -18.14 -12.35 23.39
CA GLU A 196 -17.25 -13.37 22.82
C GLU A 196 -17.31 -13.38 21.28
N GLN A 197 -18.51 -13.24 20.70
CA GLN A 197 -18.68 -13.19 19.25
C GLN A 197 -18.04 -11.93 18.63
N LYS A 198 -18.16 -10.78 19.32
CA LYS A 198 -17.56 -9.52 18.87
C LYS A 198 -16.04 -9.51 18.97
N ASP A 199 -15.48 -10.22 19.95
CA ASP A 199 -14.04 -10.39 20.08
C ASP A 199 -13.48 -11.42 19.08
N GLU A 200 -14.23 -12.48 18.78
CA GLU A 200 -13.92 -13.39 17.66
C GLU A 200 -13.92 -12.67 16.31
N ASP A 201 -14.91 -11.81 16.05
CA ASP A 201 -14.99 -11.03 14.81
C ASP A 201 -13.78 -10.09 14.64
N LYS A 202 -13.35 -9.42 15.72
CA LYS A 202 -12.13 -8.59 15.70
C LYS A 202 -10.87 -9.41 15.47
N LYS A 203 -10.75 -10.57 16.12
CA LYS A 203 -9.62 -11.48 15.89
C LYS A 203 -9.57 -11.91 14.43
N GLN A 204 -10.73 -12.23 13.86
CA GLN A 204 -10.84 -12.59 12.46
C GLN A 204 -10.41 -11.44 11.54
N GLU A 205 -10.83 -10.21 11.84
CA GLU A 205 -10.38 -9.02 11.11
C GLU A 205 -8.84 -8.90 11.16
N ALA A 206 -8.22 -9.11 12.32
CA ALA A 206 -6.76 -9.08 12.44
C ALA A 206 -6.07 -10.15 11.57
N PHE A 207 -6.61 -11.37 11.53
CA PHE A 207 -6.10 -12.42 10.67
C PHE A 207 -6.25 -12.08 9.20
N ASP A 208 -7.41 -11.56 8.79
CA ASP A 208 -7.67 -11.17 7.41
C ASP A 208 -6.68 -10.08 6.96
N LEU A 209 -6.34 -9.13 7.83
CA LEU A 209 -5.34 -8.09 7.56
C LEU A 209 -3.92 -8.63 7.43
N VAL A 210 -3.54 -9.56 8.29
CA VAL A 210 -2.23 -10.21 8.23
C VAL A 210 -2.11 -11.05 6.96
N LEU A 211 -3.11 -11.88 6.67
CA LEU A 211 -3.15 -12.72 5.46
C LEU A 211 -3.10 -11.88 4.19
N ALA A 212 -3.93 -10.83 4.09
CA ALA A 212 -3.91 -9.93 2.94
C ALA A 212 -2.54 -9.23 2.76
N THR A 213 -1.81 -9.00 3.85
CA THR A 213 -0.46 -8.43 3.79
C THR A 213 0.58 -9.47 3.37
N ILE A 214 0.46 -10.70 3.84
CA ILE A 214 1.34 -11.83 3.45
C ILE A 214 1.16 -12.14 1.97
N ASP A 215 -0.08 -12.29 1.50
CA ASP A 215 -0.39 -12.57 0.09
C ASP A 215 0.17 -11.48 -0.82
N ALA A 216 0.03 -10.21 -0.43
CA ALA A 216 0.58 -9.08 -1.17
C ALA A 216 2.12 -9.10 -1.20
N LEU A 217 2.78 -9.48 -0.09
CA LEU A 217 4.24 -9.62 -0.04
C LEU A 217 4.74 -10.82 -0.86
N LEU A 218 4.02 -11.94 -0.87
CA LEU A 218 4.34 -13.12 -1.70
C LEU A 218 4.20 -12.79 -3.20
N ALA A 219 3.14 -12.09 -3.58
CA ALA A 219 2.93 -11.65 -4.96
C ALA A 219 4.02 -10.66 -5.42
N GLU A 220 4.56 -9.85 -4.52
CA GLU A 220 5.65 -8.91 -4.80
C GLU A 220 7.02 -9.58 -4.92
N ARG A 221 7.37 -10.47 -3.98
CA ARG A 221 8.73 -11.05 -3.87
C ARG A 221 8.89 -12.39 -4.59
N GLY A 222 7.79 -13.02 -5.02
CA GLY A 222 7.79 -14.36 -5.57
C GLY A 222 7.63 -15.44 -4.47
N ALA A 223 7.04 -16.57 -4.84
CA ALA A 223 6.61 -17.62 -3.91
C ALA A 223 7.76 -18.35 -3.16
N GLU A 224 9.01 -18.18 -3.59
CA GLU A 224 10.18 -18.84 -3.01
C GLU A 224 10.89 -18.02 -1.92
N ASP A 225 10.54 -16.75 -1.77
CA ASP A 225 11.22 -15.86 -0.84
C ASP A 225 10.69 -16.01 0.59
N LYS A 226 11.62 -16.16 1.54
CA LYS A 226 11.31 -16.27 2.98
C LYS A 226 10.72 -14.95 3.49
N ILE A 227 9.46 -14.99 3.95
CA ILE A 227 8.81 -13.83 4.56
C ILE A 227 9.01 -13.87 6.07
N TRP A 228 9.70 -12.87 6.61
CA TRP A 228 9.87 -12.71 8.05
C TRP A 228 8.64 -12.05 8.68
N GLY A 229 8.19 -12.54 9.84
CA GLY A 229 7.07 -11.95 10.58
C GLY A 229 7.30 -10.49 10.95
N SER A 230 8.55 -10.09 11.20
CA SER A 230 8.93 -8.68 11.40
C SER A 230 8.64 -7.82 10.17
N MET A 231 8.89 -8.35 8.97
CA MET A 231 8.61 -7.65 7.72
C MET A 231 7.11 -7.50 7.47
N VAL A 232 6.32 -8.53 7.77
CA VAL A 232 4.85 -8.45 7.69
C VAL A 232 4.33 -7.39 8.64
N LYS A 233 4.81 -7.37 9.90
CA LYS A 233 4.43 -6.37 10.89
C LYS A 233 4.75 -4.95 10.43
N GLN A 234 5.97 -4.71 9.96
CA GLN A 234 6.39 -3.39 9.48
C GLN A 234 5.55 -2.95 8.27
N THR A 235 5.31 -3.85 7.32
CA THR A 235 4.51 -3.57 6.12
C THR A 235 3.04 -3.31 6.48
N LEU A 236 2.47 -4.08 7.39
CA LEU A 236 1.11 -3.89 7.88
C LEU A 236 0.94 -2.54 8.56
N LYS A 237 1.89 -2.13 9.41
CA LYS A 237 1.86 -0.80 10.05
C LYS A 237 2.07 0.34 9.05
N ARG A 238 2.84 0.13 7.98
CA ARG A 238 2.99 1.11 6.89
C ARG A 238 1.69 1.32 6.11
N ARG A 239 0.99 0.23 5.76
CA ARG A 239 -0.30 0.29 5.05
C ARG A 239 -1.46 0.73 5.96
N ARG A 240 -1.40 0.37 7.24
CA ARG A 240 -2.38 0.73 8.27
C ARG A 240 -1.70 1.21 9.56
N PRO A 241 -1.38 2.51 9.65
CA PRO A 241 -0.72 3.09 10.83
C PRO A 241 -1.49 2.90 12.14
N GLY A 242 -2.83 2.80 12.08
CA GLY A 242 -3.68 2.54 13.25
C GLY A 242 -3.69 1.09 13.75
N PHE A 243 -2.97 0.16 13.09
CA PHE A 243 -2.95 -1.24 13.50
C PHE A 243 -2.25 -1.42 14.87
N ASN A 244 -2.98 -1.97 15.83
CA ASN A 244 -2.49 -2.30 17.16
C ASN A 244 -2.97 -3.70 17.55
N GLU A 245 -2.05 -4.60 17.85
CA GLU A 245 -2.32 -5.99 18.21
C GLU A 245 -3.23 -6.12 19.44
N SER A 246 -3.08 -5.22 20.41
CA SER A 246 -3.90 -5.21 21.63
C SER A 246 -5.36 -4.82 21.36
N TYR A 247 -5.62 -4.01 20.33
CA TYR A 247 -6.98 -3.66 19.93
C TYR A 247 -7.76 -4.91 19.45
N TYR A 248 -7.05 -5.86 18.84
CA TYR A 248 -7.60 -7.13 18.36
C TYR A 248 -7.51 -8.27 19.39
N GLY A 249 -7.15 -7.96 20.64
CA GLY A 249 -7.09 -8.95 21.72
C GLY A 249 -5.79 -9.76 21.81
N PHE A 250 -4.73 -9.38 21.08
CA PHE A 250 -3.44 -10.07 21.10
C PHE A 250 -2.41 -9.32 21.94
N ARG A 251 -1.64 -10.07 22.75
CA ARG A 251 -0.56 -9.50 23.58
C ARG A 251 0.69 -9.12 22.77
N SER A 252 0.90 -9.76 21.63
CA SER A 252 2.02 -9.50 20.73
C SER A 252 1.71 -9.96 19.31
N PHE A 253 2.44 -9.41 18.33
CA PHE A 253 2.33 -9.86 16.94
C PHE A 253 2.72 -11.33 16.76
N ASN A 254 3.68 -11.81 17.56
CA ASN A 254 4.06 -13.22 17.56
C ASN A 254 2.89 -14.11 17.97
N LYS A 255 2.10 -13.70 18.99
CA LYS A 255 0.90 -14.43 19.40
C LYS A 255 -0.20 -14.42 18.33
N LEU A 256 -0.34 -13.31 17.60
CA LEU A 256 -1.23 -13.22 16.45
C LEU A 256 -0.83 -14.20 15.35
N LEU A 257 0.47 -14.29 15.04
CA LEU A 257 0.97 -15.26 14.05
C LEU A 257 0.77 -16.71 14.54
N GLU A 258 1.12 -17.01 15.79
CA GLU A 258 0.94 -18.34 16.39
C GLU A 258 -0.51 -18.80 16.31
N GLU A 259 -1.49 -17.96 16.70
CA GLU A 259 -2.92 -18.29 16.63
C GLU A 259 -3.39 -18.44 15.17
N ALA A 260 -2.85 -17.66 14.22
CA ALA A 260 -3.12 -17.84 12.80
C ALA A 260 -2.59 -19.19 12.26
N ALA A 261 -1.44 -19.65 12.76
CA ALA A 261 -0.86 -20.94 12.41
C ALA A 261 -1.62 -22.12 13.03
N GLU A 262 -2.07 -21.99 14.28
CA GLU A 262 -2.95 -22.97 14.94
C GLU A 262 -4.26 -23.15 14.16
N ARG A 263 -4.81 -22.07 13.61
CA ARG A 263 -5.98 -22.08 12.71
C ARG A 263 -5.66 -22.57 11.29
N ARG A 264 -4.43 -23.02 11.02
CA ARG A 264 -3.93 -23.49 9.72
C ARG A 264 -4.06 -22.47 8.58
N LEU A 265 -4.02 -21.18 8.92
CA LEU A 265 -4.07 -20.10 7.93
C LEU A 265 -2.69 -19.83 7.32
N ILE A 266 -1.62 -20.07 8.10
CA ILE A 266 -0.22 -19.88 7.70
C ILE A 266 0.65 -20.99 8.28
N ALA A 267 1.78 -21.28 7.64
CA ALA A 267 2.82 -22.11 8.24
C ALA A 267 3.89 -21.22 8.88
N LEU A 268 4.27 -21.52 10.12
CA LEU A 268 5.34 -20.81 10.83
C LEU A 268 6.52 -21.72 11.09
N GLU A 269 7.70 -21.19 10.82
CA GLU A 269 8.97 -21.78 11.21
C GLU A 269 9.67 -20.81 12.17
N ARG A 270 10.06 -21.30 13.33
CA ARG A 270 10.77 -20.48 14.33
C ARG A 270 12.24 -20.42 13.94
N ASP A 271 12.80 -19.22 13.90
CA ASP A 271 14.22 -19.03 13.64
C ASP A 271 14.97 -18.81 14.97
N ASP A 272 15.80 -19.79 15.33
CA ASP A 272 16.52 -19.80 16.61
C ASP A 272 17.60 -18.70 16.72
N LYS A 273 18.01 -18.10 15.59
CA LYS A 273 19.01 -17.01 15.55
C LYS A 273 18.42 -15.63 15.81
N SER A 274 17.21 -15.36 15.33
CA SER A 274 16.54 -14.06 15.47
C SER A 274 15.45 -14.04 16.55
N GLY A 275 15.05 -15.20 17.08
CA GLY A 275 13.91 -15.33 18.00
C GLY A 275 12.57 -14.97 17.36
N GLY A 276 12.55 -14.78 16.03
CA GLY A 276 11.38 -14.43 15.24
C GLY A 276 10.77 -15.63 14.50
N TYR A 277 9.72 -15.35 13.73
CA TYR A 277 9.06 -16.34 12.89
C TYR A 277 9.29 -16.05 11.41
N VAL A 278 9.56 -17.10 10.65
CA VAL A 278 9.48 -17.12 9.19
C VAL A 278 8.13 -17.71 8.81
N ILE A 279 7.40 -17.00 7.95
CA ILE A 279 6.10 -17.38 7.44
C ILE A 279 6.32 -18.07 6.10
N ARG A 280 5.73 -19.26 5.95
CA ARG A 280 5.65 -19.99 4.68
C ARG A 280 4.18 -20.07 4.26
N SER A 281 3.94 -20.02 2.94
CA SER A 281 2.60 -20.33 2.42
C SER A 281 2.21 -21.73 2.88
N PRO A 282 0.95 -21.95 3.30
CA PRO A 282 0.45 -23.30 3.52
C PRO A 282 0.54 -24.08 2.20
N VAL A 283 0.94 -25.36 2.30
CA VAL A 283 0.88 -26.36 1.23
C VAL A 283 -0.55 -26.85 1.09
#